data_AF-A0A2T4VXC7-F1
#
_entry.id   AF-A0A2T4VXC7-F1
#
_cell.length_a   1.000
_cell.length_b   1.000
_cell.length_c   1.000
_cell.angle_alpha   90.00
_cell.angle_beta   90.00
_cell.angle_gamma   90.00
#
_symmetry.space_group_name_H-M   'P 1'
#
loop_
_entity.id
_entity.type
_entity.pdbx_description
1 polymer ?
#
loop_
_entity_poly.entity_id
_entity_poly.type
_entity_poly.pdbx_seq_one_letter_code
_entity_poly.pdbx_strand_id
1 'polypeptide(L)'
;MRVLDRDKIILFTINFITWFIPWVMLSFPDMNNLCRYYCYSYGEGMCGYEELTHMFFGMFIAPFCLLSFLLSYRFITRNSVMRYFEEYGSKIKEPITVIASFALIIYIINQMIMIMTGAYLNFEGMFNGILYPFISLLLTQAIILVATGMLISVFFMQIYKLFQNK
;
A
#
# COMPACT_ATOMS: atom_id res chain seq x y z
N MET A 1 0.01 24.36 18.83
CA MET A 1 -0.03 24.09 17.37
C MET A 1 0.97 23.04 16.86
N ARG A 2 2.02 22.59 17.59
CA ARG A 2 3.05 21.67 17.05
C ARG A 2 2.71 20.16 17.06
N VAL A 3 1.66 19.72 17.76
CA VAL A 3 1.32 18.29 17.90
C VAL A 3 0.66 17.73 16.63
N LEU A 4 -0.16 18.52 15.95
CA LEU A 4 -0.84 18.13 14.71
C LEU A 4 0.14 17.90 13.54
N ASP A 5 1.24 18.64 13.47
CA ASP A 5 2.21 18.50 12.37
C ASP A 5 3.10 17.27 12.54
N ARG A 6 3.41 16.88 13.78
CA ARG A 6 4.15 15.64 14.06
C ARG A 6 3.31 14.41 13.68
N ASP A 7 2.05 14.36 14.08
CA ASP A 7 1.16 13.23 13.78
C ASP A 7 0.91 13.08 12.27
N LYS A 8 0.83 14.19 11.52
CA LYS A 8 0.76 14.18 10.06
C LYS A 8 2.00 13.55 9.42
N ILE A 9 3.19 13.97 9.86
CA ILE A 9 4.46 13.44 9.33
C ILE A 9 4.56 11.94 9.59
N ILE A 10 4.20 11.49 10.79
CA ILE A 10 4.21 10.05 11.14
C ILE A 10 3.23 9.28 10.27
N LEU A 11 2.00 9.77 10.13
CA LEU A 11 0.99 9.13 9.29
C LEU A 11 1.43 9.08 7.81
N PHE A 12 2.06 10.14 7.31
CA PHE A 12 2.62 10.18 5.96
C PHE A 12 3.72 9.14 5.79
N THR A 13 4.67 9.07 6.73
CA THR A 13 5.76 8.09 6.69
C THR A 13 5.23 6.66 6.73
N ILE A 14 4.27 6.36 7.61
CA ILE A 14 3.63 5.04 7.67
C ILE A 14 2.97 4.72 6.33
N ASN A 15 2.15 5.64 5.80
CA ASN A 15 1.46 5.43 4.53
C ASN A 15 2.47 5.19 3.40
N PHE A 16 3.52 6.01 3.32
CA PHE A 16 4.58 5.84 2.33
C PHE A 16 5.25 4.46 2.44
N ILE A 17 5.66 4.04 3.64
CA ILE A 17 6.28 2.72 3.86
C ILE A 17 5.33 1.59 3.44
N THR A 18 4.05 1.68 3.79
CA THR A 18 3.06 0.63 3.48
C THR A 18 2.82 0.46 1.98
N TRP A 19 2.98 1.52 1.20
CA TRP A 19 2.90 1.48 -0.26
C TRP A 19 4.24 1.10 -0.91
N PHE A 20 5.35 1.53 -0.31
CA PHE A 20 6.69 1.26 -0.81
C PHE A 20 7.09 -0.22 -0.68
N ILE A 21 6.77 -0.88 0.43
CA ILE A 21 7.14 -2.29 0.65
C ILE A 21 6.57 -3.20 -0.45
N PRO A 22 5.25 -3.19 -0.73
CA PRO A 22 4.71 -4.00 -1.82
C PRO A 22 5.31 -3.63 -3.17
N TRP A 23 5.66 -2.35 -3.40
CA TRP A 23 6.15 -1.89 -4.71
C TRP A 23 7.57 -2.37 -4.96
N VAL A 24 8.43 -2.26 -3.96
CA VAL A 24 9.77 -2.84 -4.01
C VAL A 24 9.70 -4.36 -4.12
N MET A 25 8.76 -5.03 -3.46
CA MET A 25 8.57 -6.47 -3.63
C MET A 25 8.16 -6.88 -5.06
N LEU A 26 7.54 -5.98 -5.84
CA LEU A 26 7.32 -6.19 -7.29
C LEU A 26 8.61 -6.09 -8.11
N SER A 27 9.65 -5.47 -7.58
CA SER A 27 10.99 -5.47 -8.19
C SER A 27 11.78 -6.74 -7.89
N PHE A 28 11.30 -7.59 -6.96
CA PHE A 28 11.94 -8.83 -6.52
C PHE A 28 11.36 -10.18 -7.03
N PRO A 29 10.42 -10.29 -7.99
CA PRO A 29 10.04 -11.58 -8.52
C PRO A 29 11.14 -12.03 -9.47
N ASP A 30 12.01 -12.92 -9.01
CA ASP A 30 12.77 -13.87 -9.83
C ASP A 30 13.17 -13.36 -11.23
N MET A 31 13.76 -12.14 -11.29
CA MET A 31 14.16 -11.50 -12.55
C MET A 31 15.21 -12.34 -13.29
N ASN A 32 15.83 -13.31 -12.62
CA ASN A 32 16.68 -14.29 -13.25
C ASN A 32 15.94 -15.27 -14.17
N ASN A 33 14.63 -15.46 -14.02
CA ASN A 33 13.84 -16.37 -14.85
C ASN A 33 12.99 -15.64 -15.88
N LEU A 34 12.31 -14.55 -15.52
CA LEU A 34 11.51 -13.76 -16.48
C LEU A 34 12.39 -12.96 -17.44
N CYS A 35 13.35 -12.18 -16.91
CA CYS A 35 14.25 -11.37 -17.73
C CYS A 35 15.15 -12.26 -18.61
N ARG A 36 15.61 -13.43 -18.12
CA ARG A 36 16.29 -14.41 -18.98
C ARG A 36 15.36 -14.94 -20.07
N TYR A 37 14.12 -15.32 -19.76
CA TYR A 37 13.23 -15.89 -20.76
C TYR A 37 12.92 -14.89 -21.89
N TYR A 38 12.70 -13.62 -21.56
CA TYR A 38 12.41 -12.56 -22.53
C TYR A 38 13.66 -12.07 -23.27
N CYS A 39 14.80 -11.85 -22.61
CA CYS A 39 16.04 -11.48 -23.30
C CYS A 39 16.56 -12.62 -24.21
N TYR A 40 16.33 -13.90 -23.88
CA TYR A 40 16.67 -15.03 -24.77
C TYR A 40 15.68 -15.23 -25.93
N SER A 41 14.38 -14.93 -25.74
CA SER A 41 13.36 -15.17 -26.79
C SER A 41 13.16 -14.00 -27.76
N TYR A 42 13.38 -12.75 -27.31
CA TYR A 42 13.02 -11.54 -28.08
C TYR A 42 14.18 -10.55 -28.29
N GLY A 43 15.37 -10.87 -27.79
CA GLY A 43 16.58 -10.05 -27.96
C GLY A 43 16.73 -8.93 -26.92
N GLU A 44 17.95 -8.39 -26.82
CA GLU A 44 18.41 -7.44 -25.77
C GLU A 44 17.56 -6.17 -25.63
N GLY A 45 16.74 -5.83 -26.62
CA GLY A 45 15.87 -4.64 -26.60
C GLY A 45 14.66 -4.72 -25.67
N MET A 46 14.24 -5.90 -25.23
CA MET A 46 13.04 -6.04 -24.36
C MET A 46 13.31 -5.87 -22.86
N CYS A 47 14.56 -6.04 -22.40
CA CYS A 47 14.89 -5.87 -20.99
C CYS A 47 14.72 -4.40 -20.52
N GLY A 48 14.86 -3.41 -21.41
CA GLY A 48 14.54 -2.01 -21.10
C GLY A 48 13.03 -1.71 -21.02
N TYR A 49 12.16 -2.56 -21.59
CA TYR A 49 10.72 -2.38 -21.59
C TYR A 49 10.09 -2.75 -20.23
N GLU A 50 10.64 -3.76 -19.55
CA GLU A 50 10.20 -4.15 -18.20
C GLU A 50 10.50 -3.04 -17.17
N GLU A 51 11.71 -2.46 -17.20
CA GLU A 51 12.08 -1.35 -16.31
C GLU A 51 11.19 -0.12 -16.53
N LEU A 52 10.92 0.22 -17.80
CA LEU A 52 10.05 1.33 -18.16
C LEU A 52 8.61 1.09 -17.66
N THR A 53 8.09 -0.12 -17.84
CA THR A 53 6.74 -0.50 -17.41
C THR A 53 6.60 -0.48 -15.89
N HIS A 54 7.61 -0.95 -15.16
CA HIS A 54 7.66 -0.87 -13.70
C HIS A 54 7.70 0.59 -13.20
N MET A 55 8.48 1.45 -13.87
CA MET A 55 8.52 2.88 -13.56
C MET A 55 7.16 3.55 -13.85
N PHE A 56 6.52 3.25 -14.97
CA PHE A 56 5.19 3.77 -15.31
C PHE A 56 4.12 3.30 -14.33
N PHE A 57 4.17 2.05 -13.89
CA PHE A 57 3.28 1.53 -12.86
C PHE A 57 3.49 2.27 -11.53
N GLY A 58 4.74 2.53 -11.13
CA GLY A 58 5.08 3.35 -9.97
C GLY A 58 4.47 4.75 -10.04
N MET A 59 4.56 5.41 -11.20
CA MET A 59 3.92 6.71 -11.43
C MET A 59 2.39 6.64 -11.40
N PHE A 60 1.80 5.54 -11.91
CA PHE A 60 0.36 5.31 -11.85
C PHE A 60 -0.16 5.15 -10.42
N ILE A 61 0.54 4.41 -9.55
CA ILE A 61 0.10 4.18 -8.17
C ILE A 61 0.36 5.36 -7.21
N ALA A 62 1.33 6.24 -7.53
CA ALA A 62 1.68 7.41 -6.72
C ALA A 62 0.48 8.31 -6.30
N PRO A 63 -0.44 8.72 -7.19
CA PRO A 63 -1.62 9.50 -6.80
C PRO A 63 -2.54 8.74 -5.84
N PHE A 64 -2.64 7.42 -5.94
CA PHE A 64 -3.44 6.59 -5.03
C PHE A 64 -2.82 6.47 -3.64
N CYS A 65 -1.48 6.42 -3.56
CA CYS A 65 -0.76 6.52 -2.29
C CYS A 65 -1.08 7.85 -1.58
N LEU A 66 -0.96 8.98 -2.31
CA LEU A 66 -1.32 10.29 -1.76
C LEU A 66 -2.80 10.38 -1.35
N LEU A 67 -3.71 9.82 -2.15
CA LEU A 67 -5.13 9.74 -1.81
C LEU A 67 -5.36 8.92 -0.53
N SER A 68 -4.69 7.78 -0.40
CA SER A 68 -4.74 6.93 0.80
C SER A 68 -4.29 7.70 2.04
N PHE A 69 -3.19 8.47 1.95
CA PHE A 69 -2.76 9.36 3.03
C PHE A 69 -3.82 10.41 3.39
N LEU A 70 -4.36 11.13 2.39
CA LEU A 70 -5.36 12.18 2.62
C LEU A 70 -6.62 11.64 3.29
N LEU A 71 -7.09 10.46 2.85
CA LEU A 71 -8.26 9.79 3.43
C LEU A 71 -7.98 9.29 4.85
N SER A 72 -6.80 8.70 5.08
CA SER A 72 -6.36 8.29 6.42
C SER A 72 -6.34 9.46 7.40
N TYR A 73 -5.78 10.60 6.96
CA TYR A 73 -5.69 11.80 7.78
C TYR A 73 -7.09 12.34 8.11
N ARG A 74 -7.97 12.46 7.11
CA ARG A 74 -9.36 12.89 7.33
C ARG A 74 -10.13 11.96 8.25
N PHE A 75 -9.88 10.66 8.18
CA PHE A 75 -10.55 9.67 9.02
C PHE A 75 -10.11 9.79 10.49
N ILE A 76 -8.80 9.82 10.75
CA ILE A 76 -8.26 9.93 12.11
C ILE A 76 -8.63 11.26 12.78
N THR A 77 -8.70 12.35 12.01
CA THR A 77 -9.04 13.68 12.54
C THR A 77 -10.55 13.89 12.75
N ARG A 78 -11.40 12.92 12.41
CA ARG A 78 -12.83 13.03 12.62
C ARG A 78 -13.15 12.87 14.11
N ASN A 79 -13.87 13.83 14.69
CA ASN A 79 -14.20 13.86 16.13
C ASN A 79 -14.83 12.56 16.66
N SER A 80 -15.69 11.90 15.87
CA SER A 80 -16.32 10.63 16.27
C SER A 80 -15.31 9.50 16.42
N VAL A 81 -14.30 9.46 15.55
CA VAL A 81 -13.24 8.46 15.55
C VAL A 81 -12.28 8.71 16.71
N MET A 82 -11.93 9.99 16.96
CA MET A 82 -11.11 10.35 18.12
C MET A 82 -11.77 9.93 19.44
N ARG A 83 -13.07 10.23 19.63
CA ARG A 83 -13.82 9.83 20.83
C ARG A 83 -13.89 8.31 20.99
N TYR A 84 -14.11 7.57 19.91
CA TYR A 84 -14.11 6.10 19.95
C TYR A 84 -12.77 5.56 20.46
N PHE A 85 -11.64 6.10 19.98
CA PHE A 85 -10.33 5.67 20.44
C PHE A 85 -10.02 6.08 21.88
N GLU A 86 -10.49 7.23 22.34
CA GLU A 86 -10.39 7.62 23.75
C GLU A 86 -11.18 6.68 24.67
N GLU A 87 -12.37 6.26 24.25
CA GLU A 87 -13.24 5.37 25.03
C GLU A 87 -12.75 3.92 25.08
N TYR A 88 -12.23 3.40 23.97
CA TYR A 88 -11.83 1.99 23.85
C TYR A 88 -10.32 1.76 23.85
N GLY A 89 -9.49 2.81 23.91
CA GLY A 89 -8.03 2.71 23.81
C GLY A 89 -7.38 1.87 24.93
N SER A 90 -8.00 1.82 26.11
CA SER A 90 -7.54 0.98 27.22
C SER A 90 -7.60 -0.53 26.90
N LYS A 91 -8.60 -0.97 26.13
CA LYS A 91 -8.76 -2.38 25.71
C LYS A 91 -7.73 -2.82 24.67
N ILE A 92 -7.20 -1.87 23.90
CA ILE A 92 -6.18 -2.15 22.88
C ILE A 92 -4.81 -2.43 23.53
N LYS A 93 -4.59 -1.97 24.77
CA LYS A 93 -3.35 -2.23 25.52
C LYS A 93 -3.23 -3.67 26.03
N GLU A 94 -4.29 -4.47 25.94
CA GLU A 94 -4.23 -5.87 26.32
C GLU A 94 -3.28 -6.64 25.39
N PRO A 95 -2.36 -7.48 25.92
CA PRO A 95 -1.36 -8.18 25.12
C PRO A 95 -1.97 -9.00 23.97
N ILE A 96 -3.13 -9.62 24.22
CA ILE A 96 -3.86 -10.42 23.23
C ILE A 96 -4.33 -9.52 22.07
N THR A 97 -4.88 -8.35 22.38
CA THR A 97 -5.35 -7.39 21.37
C THR A 97 -4.20 -6.82 20.55
N VAL A 98 -3.04 -6.57 21.17
CA VAL A 98 -1.82 -6.13 20.46
C VAL A 98 -1.32 -7.21 19.49
N ILE A 99 -1.22 -8.47 19.94
CA ILE A 99 -0.81 -9.60 19.10
C ILE A 99 -1.79 -9.79 17.93
N ALA A 100 -3.10 -9.76 18.21
CA ALA A 100 -4.12 -9.85 17.17
C ALA A 100 -4.02 -8.71 16.15
N SER A 101 -3.72 -7.49 16.59
CA SER A 101 -3.52 -6.33 15.73
C SER A 101 -2.30 -6.50 14.81
N PHE A 102 -1.18 -7.01 15.33
CA PHE A 102 0.00 -7.31 14.50
C PHE A 102 -0.28 -8.43 13.48
N ALA A 103 -0.95 -9.51 13.87
CA ALA A 103 -1.34 -10.58 12.96
C ALA A 103 -2.26 -10.05 11.85
N LEU A 104 -3.22 -9.19 12.19
CA LEU A 104 -4.10 -8.53 11.23
C LEU A 104 -3.31 -7.62 10.27
N ILE A 105 -2.36 -6.81 10.78
CA ILE A 105 -1.51 -5.97 9.94
C ILE A 105 -0.70 -6.81 8.94
N ILE A 106 -0.06 -7.90 9.40
CA ILE A 106 0.70 -8.80 8.53
C ILE A 106 -0.21 -9.38 7.45
N TYR A 107 -1.42 -9.83 7.83
CA TYR A 107 -2.40 -10.34 6.87
C TYR A 107 -2.79 -9.29 5.83
N ILE A 108 -3.10 -8.05 6.23
CA ILE A 108 -3.49 -6.99 5.29
C ILE A 108 -2.32 -6.61 4.38
N ILE A 109 -1.07 -6.55 4.89
CA ILE A 109 0.12 -6.32 4.06
C ILE A 109 0.24 -7.41 2.99
N ASN A 110 0.05 -8.69 3.36
CA ASN A 110 0.10 -9.78 2.38
C ASN A 110 -0.99 -9.64 1.31
N GLN A 111 -2.21 -9.27 1.69
CA GLN A 111 -3.28 -8.97 0.71
C GLN A 111 -2.91 -7.80 -0.19
N MET A 112 -2.32 -6.74 0.36
CA MET A 112 -1.88 -5.56 -0.40
C MET A 112 -0.83 -5.94 -1.45
N ILE A 113 0.13 -6.81 -1.10
CA ILE A 113 1.12 -7.35 -2.05
C ILE A 113 0.41 -8.10 -3.18
N MET A 114 -0.47 -9.07 -2.87
CA MET A 114 -1.16 -9.85 -3.91
C MET A 114 -1.98 -8.98 -4.86
N ILE A 115 -2.71 -7.99 -4.32
CA ILE A 115 -3.51 -7.07 -5.14
C ILE A 115 -2.60 -6.21 -6.02
N MET A 116 -1.47 -5.74 -5.49
CA MET A 116 -0.56 -4.91 -6.25
C MET A 116 0.19 -5.68 -7.34
N THR A 117 0.54 -6.94 -7.09
CA THR A 117 1.04 -7.85 -8.13
C THR A 117 -0.01 -8.07 -9.22
N GLY A 118 -1.27 -8.34 -8.85
CA GLY A 118 -2.35 -8.47 -9.82
C GLY A 118 -2.57 -7.19 -10.64
N ALA A 119 -2.49 -6.02 -10.00
CA ALA A 119 -2.57 -4.73 -10.69
C ALA A 119 -1.39 -4.52 -11.64
N TYR A 120 -0.17 -4.87 -11.24
CA TYR A 120 1.00 -4.78 -12.11
C TYR A 120 0.86 -5.66 -13.36
N LEU A 121 0.48 -6.94 -13.20
CA LEU A 121 0.30 -7.87 -14.31
C LEU A 121 -0.80 -7.41 -15.29
N ASN A 122 -1.89 -6.86 -14.76
CA ASN A 122 -2.95 -6.28 -15.59
C ASN A 122 -2.49 -5.02 -16.34
N PHE A 123 -1.65 -4.21 -15.70
CA PHE A 123 -1.06 -3.01 -16.30
C PHE A 123 -0.10 -3.38 -17.43
N GLU A 124 0.77 -4.35 -17.20
CA GLU A 124 1.67 -4.90 -18.21
C GLU A 124 0.90 -5.52 -19.40
N GLY A 125 -0.14 -6.30 -19.13
CA GLY A 125 -1.01 -6.88 -20.17
C GLY A 125 -1.69 -5.82 -21.06
N MET A 126 -2.02 -4.66 -20.49
CA MET A 126 -2.57 -3.53 -21.25
C MET A 126 -1.52 -2.91 -22.19
N PHE A 127 -0.26 -2.77 -21.74
CA PHE A 127 0.86 -2.31 -22.56
C PHE A 127 1.19 -3.29 -23.69
N ASN A 128 0.86 -4.57 -23.53
CA ASN A 128 1.05 -5.61 -24.54
C ASN A 128 -0.16 -5.80 -25.49
N GLY A 129 -1.16 -4.89 -25.46
CA GLY A 129 -2.19 -4.79 -26.50
C GLY A 129 -3.57 -5.40 -26.18
N ILE A 130 -3.84 -5.83 -24.95
CA ILE A 130 -5.15 -6.38 -24.54
C ILE A 130 -5.94 -5.30 -23.77
N LEU A 131 -6.81 -4.55 -24.44
CA LEU A 131 -7.07 -3.16 -24.01
C LEU A 131 -8.36 -2.84 -23.22
N TYR A 132 -9.43 -3.66 -23.22
CA TYR A 132 -10.73 -3.19 -22.71
C TYR A 132 -11.24 -3.74 -21.35
N PRO A 133 -11.04 -5.02 -20.95
CA PRO A 133 -11.45 -5.47 -19.62
C PRO A 133 -10.46 -5.09 -18.49
N PHE A 134 -9.27 -4.57 -18.84
CA PHE A 134 -8.18 -4.37 -17.89
C PHE A 134 -8.25 -3.03 -17.13
N ILE A 135 -8.78 -1.96 -17.74
CA ILE A 135 -8.81 -0.62 -17.11
C ILE A 135 -9.76 -0.57 -15.91
N SER A 136 -10.97 -1.12 -16.03
CA SER A 136 -11.93 -1.17 -14.93
C SER A 136 -11.44 -2.03 -13.76
N LEU A 137 -10.76 -3.13 -14.07
CA LEU A 137 -10.13 -4.02 -13.08
C LEU A 137 -8.97 -3.31 -12.36
N LEU A 138 -8.10 -2.61 -13.11
CA LEU A 138 -7.01 -1.81 -12.57
C LEU A 138 -7.53 -0.70 -11.63
N LEU A 139 -8.58 0.02 -12.03
CA LEU A 139 -9.21 1.02 -11.17
C LEU A 139 -9.79 0.41 -9.90
N THR A 140 -10.45 -0.74 -10.02
CA THR A 140 -11.01 -1.47 -8.87
C THR A 140 -9.90 -1.89 -7.91
N GLN A 141 -8.81 -2.46 -8.41
CA GLN A 141 -7.64 -2.85 -7.63
C GLN A 141 -6.97 -1.63 -6.97
N ALA A 142 -6.82 -0.52 -7.69
CA ALA A 142 -6.29 0.72 -7.15
C ALA A 142 -7.15 1.27 -6.00
N ILE A 143 -8.48 1.24 -6.12
CA ILE A 143 -9.40 1.64 -5.03
C ILE A 143 -9.25 0.72 -3.81
N ILE A 144 -9.15 -0.60 -4.03
CA ILE A 144 -8.94 -1.54 -2.93
C ILE A 144 -7.59 -1.26 -2.24
N LEU A 145 -6.52 -0.98 -3.01
CA LEU A 145 -5.21 -0.59 -2.47
C LEU A 145 -5.28 0.71 -1.65
N VAL A 146 -6.07 1.70 -2.09
CA VAL A 146 -6.34 2.92 -1.31
C VAL A 146 -6.97 2.58 0.04
N ALA A 147 -8.00 1.75 0.04
CA ALA A 147 -8.72 1.36 1.25
C ALA A 147 -7.84 0.53 2.20
N THR A 148 -7.08 -0.45 1.70
CA THR A 148 -6.18 -1.26 2.52
C THR A 148 -5.02 -0.44 3.07
N GLY A 149 -4.38 0.39 2.25
CA GLY A 149 -3.34 1.31 2.70
C GLY A 149 -3.85 2.29 3.76
N MET A 150 -5.10 2.74 3.63
CA MET A 150 -5.75 3.59 4.63
C MET A 150 -5.93 2.85 5.94
N LEU A 151 -6.50 1.64 5.91
CA LEU A 151 -6.70 0.83 7.12
C LEU A 151 -5.38 0.55 7.82
N ILE A 152 -4.34 0.09 7.11
CA ILE A 152 -3.03 -0.18 7.70
C ILE A 152 -2.46 1.08 8.35
N SER A 153 -2.52 2.22 7.66
CA SER A 153 -1.99 3.50 8.17
C SER A 153 -2.69 3.93 9.46
N VAL A 154 -4.01 3.75 9.53
CA VAL A 154 -4.80 4.04 10.73
C VAL A 154 -4.42 3.09 11.87
N PHE A 155 -4.38 1.78 11.63
CA PHE A 155 -4.04 0.79 12.65
C PHE A 155 -2.63 1.02 13.22
N PHE A 156 -1.63 1.24 12.37
CA PHE A 156 -0.28 1.55 12.83
C PHE A 156 -0.22 2.84 13.65
N MET A 157 -0.94 3.89 13.23
CA MET A 157 -0.98 5.14 13.98
C MET A 157 -1.58 4.93 15.38
N GLN A 158 -2.60 4.07 15.51
CA GLN A 158 -3.18 3.73 16.82
C GLN A 158 -2.19 2.95 17.69
N ILE A 159 -1.53 1.93 17.13
CA ILE A 159 -0.48 1.17 17.84
C ILE A 159 0.63 2.12 18.31
N TYR A 160 1.08 3.01 17.44
CA TYR A 160 2.10 4.01 17.77
C TYR A 160 1.68 4.92 18.94
N LYS A 161 0.45 5.44 18.93
CA LYS A 161 -0.08 6.29 20.02
C LYS A 161 -0.14 5.53 21.36
N LEU A 162 -0.55 4.27 21.33
CA LEU A 162 -0.59 3.40 22.52
C LEU A 162 0.79 3.25 23.17
N PHE A 163 1.85 3.04 22.37
CA PHE A 163 3.22 2.95 22.88
C PHE A 163 3.79 4.30 23.34
N GLN A 164 3.26 5.42 22.85
CA GLN A 164 3.67 6.77 23.33
C GLN A 164 3.00 7.18 24.65
N ASN A 165 2.13 6.34 25.25
CA ASN A 165 1.28 6.73 26.38
C ASN A 165 0.50 8.04 26.12
N LYS A 166 0.03 8.21 24.89
CA LYS A 166 -0.83 9.32 24.47
C LYS A 166 -2.24 8.84 24.17
#